data_AF-A0AAW6YM05-F1
#
_entry.id   AF-A0AAW6YM05-F1
#
_cell.length_a   1.000
_cell.length_b   1.000
_cell.length_c   1.000
_cell.angle_alpha   90.00
_cell.angle_beta   90.00
_cell.angle_gamma   90.00
#
_symmetry.space_group_name_H-M   'P 1'
#
loop_
_entity.id
_entity.type
_entity.pdbx_description
1 polymer ?
#
loop_
_entity_poly.entity_id
_entity_poly.type
_entity_poly.pdbx_seq_one_letter_code
_entity_poly.pdbx_strand_id
1 'polypeptide(L)' 'MTLDDNGNLYDYVFRTCFEDAYQSKELGKYAAQKGWKKVAVLKDNSSDYGQNVANDFKASFEEHGGQVVGEESYTSGDT' A
#
# COMPACT_ATOMS: atom_id res chain seq x y z
N MET A 1 -3.68 11.20 3.18
CA MET A 1 -3.60 12.65 3.49
C MET A 1 -4.68 13.02 4.48
N THR A 2 -4.42 14.00 5.36
CA THR A 2 -5.44 14.52 6.29
C THR A 2 -6.23 15.59 5.57
N LEU A 3 -7.47 15.27 5.20
CA LEU A 3 -8.36 16.14 4.44
C LEU A 3 -9.50 16.63 5.33
N ASP A 4 -9.99 17.84 5.09
CA ASP A 4 -11.24 18.34 5.66
C ASP A 4 -12.46 17.63 5.03
N ASP A 5 -13.66 17.93 5.55
CA ASP A 5 -14.91 17.34 5.06
C ASP A 5 -15.22 17.68 3.58
N ASN A 6 -14.51 18.66 3.01
CA ASN A 6 -14.64 19.07 1.60
C ASN A 6 -13.53 18.47 0.72
N GLY A 7 -12.64 17.64 1.28
CA GLY A 7 -11.52 17.03 0.56
C GLY A 7 -10.30 17.93 0.39
N ASN A 8 -10.24 19.09 1.05
CA ASN A 8 -9.07 19.96 1.02
C ASN A 8 -8.02 19.52 2.04
N LEU A 9 -6.75 19.68 1.72
CA LEU A 9 -5.67 19.50 2.68
C LEU A 9 -5.79 20.53 3.81
N TYR A 10 -5.61 20.08 5.06
CA TYR A 10 -5.47 21.01 6.17
C TYR A 10 -4.13 21.75 6.10
N ASP A 11 -4.18 23.09 6.12
CA ASP A 11 -3.02 23.96 5.95
C ASP A 11 -1.96 23.87 7.07
N TYR A 12 -2.36 23.43 8.27
CA TYR A 12 -1.49 23.40 9.46
C TYR A 12 -1.42 22.01 10.11
N VAL A 13 -1.41 20.96 9.29
CA VAL A 13 -1.19 19.58 9.76
C VAL A 13 0.22 19.13 9.42
N PHE A 14 0.98 18.80 10.47
CA PHE A 14 2.33 18.25 10.36
C PHE A 14 2.37 16.87 11.01
N ARG A 15 3.11 15.95 10.41
CA ARG A 15 3.39 14.64 10.99
C ARG A 15 4.89 14.34 10.91
N THR A 16 5.40 13.64 11.90
CA THR A 16 6.77 13.12 11.92
C THR A 16 6.87 11.75 11.28
N CYS A 17 5.76 10.99 11.25
CA CYS A 17 5.68 9.69 10.59
C CYS A 17 5.62 9.85 9.06
N PHE A 18 6.19 8.88 8.34
CA PHE A 18 6.08 8.82 6.89
C PHE A 18 4.64 8.54 6.43
N GLU A 19 4.38 8.82 5.15
CA GLU A 19 3.16 8.40 4.50
C GLU A 19 3.12 6.90 4.28
N ASP A 20 1.96 6.29 4.48
CA ASP A 20 1.78 4.86 4.23
C ASP A 20 2.04 4.52 2.75
N ALA A 21 1.66 5.40 1.82
CA ALA A 21 1.97 5.26 0.40
C ALA A 21 3.49 5.27 0.14
N TYR A 22 4.24 6.13 0.85
CA TYR A 22 5.70 6.16 0.76
C TYR A 22 6.31 4.86 1.27
N GLN A 23 5.88 4.40 2.44
CA GLN A 23 6.36 3.14 3.03
C GLN A 23 5.99 1.92 2.16
N SER A 24 4.79 1.90 1.57
CA SER A 24 4.31 0.82 0.70
C SER A 24 5.16 0.68 -0.56
N LYS A 25 5.53 1.81 -1.19
CA LYS A 25 6.41 1.83 -2.36
C LYS A 25 7.81 1.36 -2.00
N GLU A 26 8.41 1.89 -0.93
CA GLU A 26 9.74 1.45 -0.51
C GLU A 26 9.77 -0.04 -0.13
N LEU A 27 8.69 -0.59 0.42
CA LEU A 27 8.57 -2.03 0.68
C LEU A 27 8.55 -2.85 -0.62
N GLY A 28 7.81 -2.42 -1.64
CA GLY A 28 7.77 -3.07 -2.96
C GLY A 28 9.14 -3.07 -3.62
N LYS A 29 9.81 -1.92 -3.66
CA LYS A 29 11.19 -1.80 -4.13
C LYS A 29 12.16 -2.68 -3.36
N TYR A 30 12.08 -2.68 -2.03
CA TYR A 30 12.94 -3.50 -1.18
C TYR A 30 12.78 -4.99 -1.47
N ALA A 31 11.54 -5.48 -1.60
CA ALA A 31 11.25 -6.86 -1.95
C ALA A 31 11.91 -7.27 -3.29
N ALA A 32 11.80 -6.42 -4.31
CA ALA A 32 12.42 -6.67 -5.60
C ALA A 32 13.96 -6.66 -5.52
N GLN A 33 14.54 -5.71 -4.79
CA GLN A 33 15.99 -5.62 -4.56
C GLN A 33 16.55 -6.79 -3.75
N LYS A 34 15.74 -7.38 -2.86
CA LYS A 34 16.08 -8.63 -2.17
C LYS A 34 16.10 -9.85 -3.09
N GLY A 35 15.66 -9.70 -4.34
CA GLY A 35 15.67 -10.76 -5.34
C GLY A 35 14.43 -11.63 -5.35
N TRP A 36 13.37 -11.27 -4.60
CA TRP A 36 12.08 -11.94 -4.72
C TRP A 36 11.46 -11.59 -6.08
N LYS A 37 11.03 -12.61 -6.82
CA LYS A 37 10.55 -12.45 -8.21
C LYS A 37 9.05 -12.64 -8.35
N LYS A 38 8.43 -13.41 -7.46
CA LYS A 38 7.01 -13.72 -7.48
C LYS A 38 6.46 -13.61 -6.07
N VAL A 39 5.41 -12.81 -5.89
CA VAL A 39 4.74 -12.63 -4.60
C VAL A 39 3.23 -12.73 -4.77
N ALA A 40 2.54 -13.17 -3.73
CA ALA A 40 1.09 -13.04 -3.61
C ALA A 40 0.80 -11.95 -2.58
N VAL A 41 -0.28 -11.20 -2.79
CA VAL A 41 -0.73 -10.14 -1.89
C VAL A 41 -2.02 -10.57 -1.22
N LEU A 42 -2.07 -10.49 0.11
CA LEU A 42 -3.29 -10.62 0.88
C LEU A 42 -3.63 -9.25 1.46
N LYS A 43 -4.84 -8.74 1.20
CA LYS A 43 -5.27 -7.42 1.67
C LYS A 43 -6.59 -7.47 2.43
N ASP A 44 -6.77 -6.52 3.33
CA ASP A 44 -8.06 -6.27 3.97
C ASP A 44 -8.89 -5.34 3.07
N ASN A 45 -10.05 -5.81 2.63
CA ASN A 45 -10.97 -5.05 1.79
C ASN A 45 -11.97 -4.20 2.60
N SER A 46 -11.95 -4.30 3.93
CA SER A 46 -12.82 -3.51 4.81
C SER A 46 -12.45 -2.03 4.88
N SER A 47 -11.26 -1.64 4.40
CA SER A 47 -10.79 -0.26 4.44
C SER A 47 -10.08 0.17 3.16
N ASP A 48 -10.30 1.43 2.77
CA ASP A 48 -9.55 2.07 1.67
C ASP A 48 -8.06 2.14 1.97
N TYR A 49 -7.70 2.19 3.27
CA TYR A 49 -6.32 2.13 3.72
C TYR A 49 -5.62 0.84 3.25
N GLY A 50 -6.17 -0.33 3.58
CA GLY A 50 -5.58 -1.63 3.24
C GLY A 50 -5.48 -1.82 1.72
N GLN A 51 -6.48 -1.34 0.99
CA GLN A 51 -6.51 -1.38 -0.47
C GLN A 51 -5.40 -0.51 -1.09
N ASN A 52 -5.24 0.73 -0.62
CA ASN A 52 -4.24 1.66 -1.16
C ASN A 52 -2.81 1.20 -0.87
N VAL A 53 -2.54 0.72 0.35
CA VAL A 53 -1.24 0.13 0.73
C VAL A 53 -0.88 -1.04 -0.18
N ALA A 54 -1.83 -1.95 -0.42
CA ALA A 54 -1.61 -3.09 -1.31
C ALA A 54 -1.36 -2.65 -2.76
N ASN A 55 -2.10 -1.67 -3.27
CA ASN A 55 -1.94 -1.15 -4.63
C ASN A 55 -0.57 -0.48 -4.83
N ASP A 56 -0.15 0.38 -3.91
CA ASP A 56 1.15 1.07 -3.96
C ASP A 56 2.33 0.08 -3.89
N PHE A 57 2.22 -0.94 -3.03
CA PHE A 57 3.22 -2.01 -2.96
C PHE A 57 3.35 -2.77 -4.29
N LYS A 58 2.22 -3.24 -4.85
CA LYS A 58 2.20 -4.03 -6.09
C LYS A 58 2.82 -3.24 -7.23
N ALA A 59 2.39 -2.00 -7.42
CA ALA A 59 2.90 -1.11 -8.46
C ALA A 59 4.42 -0.95 -8.34
N SER A 60 4.93 -0.67 -7.13
CA SER A 60 6.37 -0.51 -6.94
C SER A 60 7.15 -1.82 -7.11
N PHE A 61 6.61 -2.97 -6.69
CA PHE A 61 7.28 -4.26 -6.83
C PHE A 61 7.40 -4.66 -8.32
N GLU A 62 6.35 -4.43 -9.10
CA GLU A 62 6.33 -4.69 -10.54
C GLU A 62 7.24 -3.73 -11.30
N GLU A 63 7.25 -2.44 -10.95
CA GLU A 63 8.18 -1.45 -11.51
C GLU A 63 9.65 -1.86 -11.34
N HIS A 64 9.98 -2.53 -10.22
CA HIS A 64 11.34 -2.97 -9.92
C HIS A 64 11.62 -4.42 -10.39
N GLY A 65 10.79 -4.97 -11.29
CA GLY A 65 11.03 -6.24 -11.96
C GLY A 65 10.62 -7.49 -11.15
N GLY A 66 9.78 -7.31 -10.14
CA GLY A 66 9.00 -8.39 -9.52
C GLY A 66 7.71 -8.66 -10.27
N GLN A 67 7.01 -9.73 -9.90
CA GLN A 67 5.70 -10.10 -10.44
C GLN A 67 4.74 -10.43 -9.30
N VAL A 68 3.56 -9.82 -9.29
CA VAL A 68 2.46 -10.24 -8.42
C VAL A 68 1.71 -11.37 -9.10
N VAL A 69 1.66 -12.54 -8.47
CA VAL A 69 1.09 -13.77 -9.07
C VAL A 69 -0.31 -14.12 -8.57
N GLY A 70 -0.78 -13.41 -7.54
CA GLY A 70 -2.10 -13.59 -6.97
C GLY A 70 -2.41 -12.48 -5.99
N GLU A 71 -3.69 -12.13 -5.91
CA GLU A 71 -4.20 -11.15 -4.97
C GLU A 71 -5.46 -11.74 -4.34
N GLU A 72 -5.43 -11.90 -3.03
CA GLU A 72 -6.57 -12.33 -2.24
C GLU A 72 -6.98 -11.20 -1.31
N SER A 73 -8.27 -11.14 -1.01
CA SER A 73 -8.80 -10.17 -0.08
C SER A 73 -9.68 -10.84 0.97
N TYR A 74 -9.60 -10.36 2.20
CA TYR A 74 -10.52 -10.74 3.27
C TYR A 74 -11.19 -9.49 3.81
N THR A 75 -12.37 -9.62 4.42
CA THR A 75 -13.01 -8.54 5.18
C THR A 75 -12.84 -8.87 6.65
N SER A 76 -12.25 -7.97 7.44
CA SER A 76 -12.16 -8.16 8.88
C SER A 76 -13.56 -8.28 9.50
N GLY A 77 -13.92 -9.47 9.99
CA GLY A 77 -15.25 -9.81 10.49
C GLY A 77 -15.95 -10.96 9.74
N ASP A 78 -15.42 -11.38 8.59
CA ASP A 78 -15.87 -12.60 7.91
C ASP A 78 -15.45 -13.82 8.75
N THR A 79 -16.44 -14.63 9.17
CA THR A 79 -16.25 -15.90 9.90
C THR A 79 -16.60 -17.08 9.01
#